data_AF-A0A5E4ILN5-F1
#
_entry.id   AF-A0A5E4ILN5-F1
#
_cell.length_a   1.000
_cell.length_b   1.000
_cell.length_c   1.000
_cell.angle_alpha   90.00
_cell.angle_beta   90.00
_cell.angle_gamma   90.00
#
_symmetry.space_group_name_H-M   'P 1'
#
loop_
_entity.id
_entity.type
_entity.pdbx_description
1 polymer ?
#
loop_
_entity_poly.entity_id
_entity_poly.type
_entity_poly.pdbx_seq_one_letter_code
_entity_poly.pdbx_strand_id
1 'polypeptide(L)'
;MKLRGERKGQLSSLSLIVAIGIFLVLFTMMEAQWDFLARQGDQVDLQVKAFSGTDMLLDGPGYPEEWNASTVKRIGLAVNRGIIDQDKLAQFAAMNYSGARDLLGLGRSDFYMNVTYLNGSIVRANSTLNASWGSMPTSGSSAVSPARRIAVYNAQVVAVNLLAYEN
;
A
#
# COMPACT_ATOMS: atom_id res chain seq x y z
N MET A 1 -5.88 4.12 -80.10
CA MET A 1 -5.18 3.93 -78.81
C MET A 1 -5.81 4.87 -77.79
N LYS A 2 -6.72 4.36 -76.94
CA LYS A 2 -7.53 5.19 -76.02
C LYS A 2 -6.88 5.13 -74.63
N LEU A 3 -6.26 6.23 -74.19
CA LEU A 3 -5.67 6.33 -72.85
C LEU A 3 -6.81 6.31 -71.82
N ARG A 4 -6.86 5.25 -71.01
CA ARG A 4 -7.77 5.10 -69.87
C ARG A 4 -7.40 6.18 -68.85
N GLY A 5 -8.28 7.17 -68.67
CA GLY A 5 -8.11 8.18 -67.63
C GLY A 5 -8.08 7.50 -66.26
N GLU A 6 -6.94 7.59 -65.58
CA GLU A 6 -6.80 7.17 -64.20
C GLU A 6 -7.76 7.99 -63.34
N ARG A 7 -8.82 7.34 -62.83
CA ARG A 7 -9.68 7.95 -61.82
C ARG A 7 -8.83 8.10 -60.56
N LYS A 8 -8.22 9.28 -60.39
CA LYS A 8 -7.63 9.69 -59.12
C LYS A 8 -8.72 9.59 -58.07
N GLY A 9 -8.60 8.59 -57.19
CA GLY A 9 -9.59 8.31 -56.15
C GLY A 9 -9.71 9.53 -55.25
N GLN A 10 -10.79 10.30 -55.43
CA GLN A 10 -11.13 11.36 -54.50
C GLN A 10 -11.53 10.66 -53.21
N LEU A 11 -10.64 10.70 -52.22
CA LEU A 11 -10.97 10.39 -50.84
C LEU A 11 -12.15 11.30 -50.48
N SER A 12 -13.32 10.69 -50.27
CA SER A 12 -14.51 11.44 -49.87
C SER A 12 -14.21 12.07 -48.51
N SER A 13 -14.29 13.41 -48.42
CA SER A 13 -14.06 14.13 -47.17
C SER A 13 -14.96 13.62 -46.04
N LEU A 14 -16.13 13.07 -46.38
CA LEU A 14 -17.04 12.43 -45.43
C LEU A 14 -16.39 11.19 -44.78
N SER A 15 -15.72 10.34 -45.56
CA SER A 15 -15.03 9.15 -45.04
C SER A 15 -13.88 9.54 -44.11
N LEU A 16 -13.20 10.64 -44.40
CA LEU A 16 -12.15 11.18 -43.52
C LEU A 16 -12.74 11.66 -42.18
N ILE A 17 -13.84 12.42 -42.21
CA ILE A 17 -14.49 12.91 -40.99
C ILE A 17 -14.99 11.75 -40.12
N VAL A 18 -15.62 10.74 -40.73
CA VAL A 18 -16.09 9.55 -40.01
C VAL A 18 -14.91 8.79 -39.40
N ALA A 19 -13.81 8.61 -40.14
CA ALA A 19 -12.62 7.93 -39.63
C ALA A 19 -12.00 8.69 -38.44
N ILE A 20 -11.90 10.01 -38.52
CA ILE A 20 -11.42 10.84 -37.41
C ILE A 20 -12.34 10.72 -36.20
N GLY A 21 -13.67 10.74 -36.40
CA GLY A 21 -14.64 10.56 -35.32
C GLY A 21 -14.48 9.22 -34.60
N ILE A 22 -14.38 8.12 -35.36
CA ILE A 22 -14.13 6.78 -34.80
C ILE A 22 -12.79 6.75 -34.06
N PHE A 23 -11.74 7.33 -34.66
CA PHE A 23 -10.41 7.39 -34.03
C PHE A 23 -10.45 8.13 -32.69
N LEU A 24 -11.11 9.28 -32.60
CA LEU A 24 -11.23 10.05 -31.36
C LEU A 24 -12.00 9.26 -30.29
N VAL A 25 -13.08 8.58 -30.66
CA VAL A 25 -13.82 7.73 -29.73
C VAL A 25 -12.92 6.62 -29.18
N LEU A 26 -12.24 5.88 -30.07
CA LEU A 26 -11.34 4.81 -29.65
C LEU A 26 -10.18 5.34 -28.79
N PHE A 27 -9.63 6.49 -29.12
CA PHE A 27 -8.56 7.13 -28.36
C PHE A 27 -9.01 7.48 -26.93
N THR A 28 -10.19 8.10 -26.78
CA THR A 28 -10.73 8.41 -25.45
C THR A 28 -11.03 7.16 -24.62
N MET A 29 -11.51 6.07 -25.26
CA MET A 29 -11.72 4.79 -24.58
C MET A 29 -10.40 4.18 -24.12
N MET A 30 -9.35 4.28 -24.93
CA MET A 30 -8.02 3.78 -24.60
C MET A 30 -7.43 4.51 -23.38
N GLU A 31 -7.51 5.85 -23.37
CA GLU A 31 -7.07 6.66 -22.22
C GLU A 31 -7.81 6.27 -20.93
N ALA A 32 -9.14 6.12 -21.00
CA ALA A 32 -9.94 5.70 -19.85
C ALA A 32 -9.57 4.30 -19.33
N GLN A 33 -9.25 3.36 -20.23
CA GLN A 33 -8.78 2.02 -19.85
C GLN A 33 -7.38 2.07 -19.22
N TRP A 34 -6.49 2.91 -19.74
CA TRP A 34 -5.16 3.08 -19.19
C TRP A 34 -5.20 3.62 -17.76
N ASP A 35 -5.98 4.67 -17.52
CA ASP A 35 -6.18 5.23 -16.18
C ASP A 35 -6.75 4.21 -15.20
N PHE A 36 -7.71 3.39 -15.65
CA PHE A 36 -8.27 2.33 -14.83
C PHE A 36 -7.23 1.27 -14.43
N LEU A 37 -6.44 0.80 -15.40
CA LEU A 37 -5.39 -0.19 -15.15
C LEU A 37 -4.27 0.36 -14.27
N ALA A 38 -3.88 1.63 -14.46
CA ALA A 38 -2.88 2.29 -13.62
C ALA A 38 -3.33 2.33 -12.15
N ARG A 39 -4.54 2.82 -11.89
CA ARG A 39 -5.12 2.87 -10.53
C ARG A 39 -5.25 1.49 -9.89
N GLN A 40 -5.62 0.49 -10.69
CA GLN A 40 -5.70 -0.89 -10.21
C GLN A 40 -4.32 -1.43 -9.82
N GLY A 41 -3.28 -1.13 -10.62
CA GLY A 41 -1.89 -1.48 -10.32
C GLY A 41 -1.42 -0.89 -9.00
N ASP A 42 -1.64 0.41 -8.78
CA ASP A 42 -1.25 1.11 -7.55
C ASP A 42 -1.95 0.53 -6.31
N GLN A 43 -3.24 0.20 -6.41
CA GLN A 43 -3.98 -0.41 -5.32
C GLN A 43 -3.46 -1.81 -4.96
N VAL A 44 -3.09 -2.61 -5.96
CA VAL A 44 -2.49 -3.94 -5.74
C VAL A 44 -1.11 -3.82 -5.10
N ASP A 45 -0.28 -2.88 -5.57
CA ASP A 45 1.04 -2.62 -4.98
C ASP A 45 0.93 -2.19 -3.51
N LEU A 46 0.03 -1.25 -3.19
CA LEU A 46 -0.25 -0.84 -1.81
C LEU A 46 -0.72 -2.01 -0.93
N GLN A 47 -1.53 -2.91 -1.49
CA GLN A 47 -1.99 -4.10 -0.78
C GLN A 47 -0.85 -5.07 -0.49
N VAL A 48 0.02 -5.33 -1.47
CA VAL A 48 1.20 -6.17 -1.29
C VAL A 48 2.12 -5.57 -0.24
N LYS A 49 2.37 -4.26 -0.29
CA LYS A 49 3.15 -3.52 0.72
C LYS A 49 2.55 -3.63 2.12
N ALA A 50 1.23 -3.42 2.26
CA ALA A 50 0.56 -3.49 3.55
C ALA A 50 0.66 -4.89 4.18
N PHE A 51 0.42 -5.94 3.37
CA PHE A 51 0.58 -7.32 3.82
C PHE A 51 2.02 -7.67 4.13
N SER A 52 2.96 -7.34 3.24
CA SER A 52 4.37 -7.63 3.44
C SER A 52 4.92 -6.94 4.69
N GLY A 53 4.51 -5.69 4.95
CA GLY A 53 4.91 -4.96 6.15
C GLY A 53 4.35 -5.64 7.41
N THR A 54 3.08 -6.02 7.41
CA THR A 54 2.45 -6.72 8.55
C THR A 54 3.07 -8.09 8.79
N ASP A 55 3.35 -8.84 7.72
CA ASP A 55 4.00 -10.14 7.79
C ASP A 55 5.43 -9.99 8.32
N MET A 56 6.21 -9.01 7.84
CA MET A 56 7.57 -8.75 8.34
C MET A 56 7.59 -8.49 9.85
N LEU A 57 6.59 -7.76 10.37
CA LEU A 57 6.47 -7.48 11.79
C LEU A 57 6.20 -8.73 12.64
N LEU A 58 5.52 -9.74 12.07
CA LEU A 58 5.05 -10.90 12.81
C LEU A 58 5.80 -12.19 12.52
N ASP A 59 6.62 -12.23 11.47
CA ASP A 59 7.29 -13.46 11.05
C ASP A 59 8.47 -13.82 11.96
N GLY A 60 9.11 -12.82 12.57
CA GLY A 60 10.22 -13.05 13.49
C GLY A 60 10.76 -11.79 14.19
N PRO A 61 11.93 -11.92 14.85
CA PRO A 61 12.45 -10.91 15.78
C PRO A 61 13.03 -9.66 15.13
N GLY A 62 13.13 -9.60 13.80
CA GLY A 62 13.82 -8.53 13.09
C GLY A 62 15.31 -8.83 12.90
N TYR A 63 16.09 -7.79 12.58
CA TYR A 63 17.54 -7.87 12.50
C TYR A 63 18.20 -6.53 12.84
N PRO A 64 19.24 -6.50 13.71
CA PRO A 64 19.71 -7.61 14.56
C PRO A 64 18.61 -8.10 15.52
N GLU A 65 18.75 -9.29 16.13
CA GLU A 65 17.70 -9.86 17.00
C GLU A 65 17.34 -8.93 18.17
N GLU A 66 18.35 -8.32 18.78
CA GLU A 66 18.23 -7.34 19.89
C GLU A 66 18.20 -5.89 19.37
N TRP A 67 17.47 -5.64 18.28
CA TRP A 67 17.42 -4.30 17.71
C TRP A 67 16.72 -3.30 18.63
N ASN A 68 17.12 -2.04 18.49
CA ASN A 68 16.44 -0.89 19.07
C ASN A 68 16.23 0.18 18.00
N ALA A 69 15.64 1.32 18.35
CA ALA A 69 15.31 2.38 17.40
C ALA A 69 16.51 2.92 16.59
N SER A 70 17.75 2.77 17.06
CA SER A 70 18.97 3.24 16.36
C SER A 70 19.77 2.14 15.65
N THR A 71 19.60 0.87 16.03
CA THR A 71 20.38 -0.26 15.47
C THR A 71 19.62 -1.12 14.47
N VAL A 72 18.30 -0.93 14.37
CA VAL A 72 17.42 -1.74 13.53
C VAL A 72 17.77 -1.61 12.05
N LYS A 73 17.84 -2.76 11.38
CA LYS A 73 17.99 -2.88 9.91
C LYS A 73 16.77 -3.52 9.25
N ARG A 74 16.09 -4.39 10.00
CA ARG A 74 14.81 -5.00 9.62
C ARG A 74 13.94 -5.08 10.87
N ILE A 75 12.76 -4.47 10.82
CA ILE A 75 11.85 -4.50 11.98
C ILE A 75 11.20 -5.88 12.05
N GLY A 76 11.09 -6.38 13.28
CA GLY A 76 10.26 -7.53 13.60
C GLY A 76 9.85 -7.40 15.05
N LEU A 77 8.56 -7.52 15.33
CA LEU A 77 8.00 -7.36 16.68
C LEU A 77 7.92 -8.69 17.41
N ALA A 78 8.14 -9.81 16.73
CA ALA A 78 7.78 -11.12 17.26
C ALA A 78 9.00 -11.88 17.79
N VAL A 79 8.94 -12.44 19.00
CA VAL A 79 9.99 -13.35 19.48
C VAL A 79 10.01 -14.61 18.61
N ASN A 80 8.81 -15.14 18.36
CA ASN A 80 8.54 -16.24 17.45
C ASN A 80 7.36 -15.83 16.57
N ARG A 81 7.18 -16.52 15.44
CA ARG A 81 6.10 -16.23 14.49
C ARG A 81 4.74 -16.05 15.20
N GLY A 82 4.18 -14.85 15.09
CA GLY A 82 2.88 -14.50 15.69
C GLY A 82 2.87 -14.28 17.20
N ILE A 83 4.01 -14.25 17.90
CA ILE A 83 4.12 -13.93 19.33
C ILE A 83 4.89 -12.62 19.50
N ILE A 84 4.17 -11.54 19.80
CA ILE A 84 4.72 -10.19 19.93
C ILE A 84 5.52 -10.05 21.23
N ASP A 85 6.74 -9.54 21.10
CA ASP A 85 7.60 -9.11 22.18
C ASP A 85 7.22 -7.71 22.69
N GLN A 86 7.14 -7.54 24.00
CA GLN A 86 6.73 -6.28 24.60
C GLN A 86 7.77 -5.18 24.44
N ASP A 87 9.05 -5.50 24.58
CA ASP A 87 10.11 -4.49 24.50
C ASP A 87 10.26 -4.00 23.06
N LYS A 88 10.19 -4.88 22.06
CA LYS A 88 10.19 -4.49 20.65
C LYS A 88 8.97 -3.68 20.25
N LEU A 89 7.80 -4.01 20.80
CA LEU A 89 6.59 -3.20 20.62
C LEU A 89 6.78 -1.79 21.18
N ALA A 90 7.45 -1.65 22.33
CA ALA A 90 7.78 -0.36 22.92
C ALA A 90 8.91 0.39 22.18
N GLN A 91 9.87 -0.31 21.57
CA GLN A 91 10.89 0.30 20.71
C GLN A 91 10.28 0.81 19.40
N PHE A 92 9.37 0.03 18.80
CA PHE A 92 8.60 0.47 17.64
C PHE A 92 7.68 1.65 18.02
N ALA A 93 6.97 1.54 19.16
CA ALA A 93 6.58 2.61 20.10
C ALA A 93 7.13 3.99 19.80
N ALA A 94 8.43 4.08 20.07
CA ALA A 94 9.20 5.30 20.14
C ALA A 94 9.90 5.66 18.82
N MET A 95 9.78 4.83 17.79
CA MET A 95 10.45 5.05 16.52
C MET A 95 9.85 6.25 15.77
N ASN A 96 10.72 7.02 15.10
CA ASN A 96 10.26 8.07 14.20
C ASN A 96 9.44 7.47 13.05
N TYR A 97 8.32 8.11 12.72
CA TYR A 97 7.42 7.69 11.65
C TYR A 97 8.12 7.43 10.30
N SER A 98 9.00 8.33 9.86
CA SER A 98 9.72 8.18 8.58
C SER A 98 10.64 6.96 8.58
N GLY A 99 11.38 6.73 9.67
CA GLY A 99 12.24 5.55 9.82
C GLY A 99 11.43 4.26 9.84
N ALA A 100 10.29 4.25 10.55
CA ALA A 100 9.39 3.09 10.57
C ALA A 100 8.81 2.81 9.17
N ARG A 101 8.38 3.83 8.44
CA ARG A 101 7.86 3.70 7.07
C ARG A 101 8.88 3.08 6.12
N ASP A 102 10.12 3.57 6.18
CA ASP A 102 11.19 3.12 5.29
C ASP A 102 11.58 1.67 5.61
N LEU A 103 11.66 1.32 6.90
CA LEU A 103 11.94 -0.05 7.35
C LEU A 103 10.81 -1.03 7.04
N LEU A 104 9.56 -0.58 7.00
CA LEU A 104 8.41 -1.38 6.57
C LEU A 104 8.36 -1.59 5.04
N GLY A 105 9.23 -0.92 4.27
CA GLY A 105 9.27 -1.03 2.81
C GLY A 105 8.09 -0.34 2.11
N LEU A 106 7.44 0.63 2.77
CA LEU A 106 6.28 1.31 2.21
C LEU A 106 6.66 2.41 1.20
N GLY A 107 7.94 2.81 1.19
CA GLY A 107 8.49 3.78 0.24
C GLY A 107 7.82 5.15 0.39
N ARG A 108 7.07 5.57 -0.62
CA ARG A 108 6.36 6.86 -0.64
C ARG A 108 4.99 6.82 0.02
N SER A 109 4.46 5.64 0.26
CA SER A 109 3.12 5.45 0.82
C SER A 109 3.15 5.71 2.32
N ASP A 110 2.15 6.42 2.82
CA ASP A 110 1.94 6.66 4.24
C ASP A 110 1.28 5.46 4.92
N PHE A 111 1.32 5.43 6.25
CA PHE A 111 0.69 4.36 7.00
C PHE A 111 0.08 4.78 8.33
N TYR A 112 -0.89 3.97 8.73
CA TYR A 112 -1.39 3.92 10.09
C TYR A 112 -1.34 2.48 10.57
N MET A 113 -0.78 2.25 11.74
CA MET A 113 -0.72 0.92 12.32
C MET A 113 -1.25 0.96 13.75
N ASN A 114 -1.99 -0.07 14.15
CA ASN A 114 -2.28 -0.28 15.55
C ASN A 114 -2.33 -1.77 15.92
N VAL A 115 -2.19 -2.04 17.21
CA VAL A 115 -2.42 -3.36 17.79
C VAL A 115 -3.60 -3.26 18.75
N THR A 116 -4.62 -4.09 18.53
CA THR A 116 -5.87 -4.05 19.29
C THR A 116 -6.20 -5.42 19.86
N TYR A 117 -6.75 -5.46 21.07
CA TYR A 117 -7.41 -6.65 21.57
C TYR A 117 -8.67 -6.96 20.74
N LEU A 118 -9.23 -8.17 20.90
CA LEU A 118 -10.43 -8.58 20.18
C LEU A 118 -11.68 -7.73 20.49
N ASN A 119 -11.70 -7.04 21.63
CA ASN A 119 -12.75 -6.08 22.01
C ASN A 119 -12.57 -4.69 21.36
N GLY A 120 -11.52 -4.50 20.54
CA GLY A 120 -11.21 -3.24 19.87
C GLY A 120 -10.38 -2.24 20.68
N SER A 121 -10.06 -2.50 21.95
CA SER A 121 -9.20 -1.59 22.72
C SER A 121 -7.74 -1.70 22.25
N ILE A 122 -7.07 -0.55 22.16
CA ILE A 122 -5.66 -0.49 21.74
C ILE A 122 -4.78 -1.06 22.85
N VAL A 123 -3.82 -1.91 22.46
CA VAL A 123 -2.81 -2.47 23.36
C VAL A 123 -1.89 -1.36 23.85
N ARG A 124 -1.45 -1.42 25.12
CA ARG A 124 -0.42 -0.52 25.63
C ARG A 124 0.96 -1.13 25.38
N ALA A 125 1.81 -0.41 24.67
CA ALA A 125 3.19 -0.83 24.40
C ALA A 125 4.07 -0.68 25.66
N ASN A 126 3.80 0.37 26.45
CA ASN A 126 4.38 0.54 27.78
C ASN A 126 3.41 1.36 28.68
N SER A 127 3.88 1.86 29.83
CA SER A 127 3.05 2.65 30.76
C SER A 127 2.48 3.94 30.14
N THR A 128 3.16 4.51 29.15
CA THR A 128 2.85 5.83 28.55
C THR A 128 2.40 5.77 27.10
N LEU A 129 2.81 4.74 26.35
CA LEU A 129 2.59 4.64 24.91
C LEU A 129 1.55 3.57 24.58
N ASN A 130 0.64 3.95 23.68
CA ASN A 130 -0.28 3.01 23.04
C ASN A 130 0.42 2.39 21.82
N ALA A 131 0.02 1.16 21.49
CA ALA A 131 0.45 0.47 20.29
C ALA A 131 -0.33 1.01 19.07
N SER A 132 -0.13 2.29 18.75
CA SER A 132 -0.68 2.97 17.58
C SER A 132 0.37 3.92 17.01
N TRP A 133 0.50 3.93 15.68
CA TRP A 133 1.56 4.64 14.96
C TRP A 133 1.07 5.21 13.65
N GLY A 134 1.69 6.31 13.26
CA GLY A 134 1.38 7.02 12.03
C GLY A 134 0.09 7.83 12.13
N SER A 135 -0.31 8.37 10.99
CA SER A 135 -1.49 9.21 10.88
C SER A 135 -2.61 8.42 10.24
N MET A 136 -3.84 8.54 10.74
CA MET A 136 -4.99 7.96 10.03
C MET A 136 -5.13 8.61 8.66
N PRO A 137 -5.50 7.83 7.62
CA PRO A 137 -5.84 8.39 6.32
C PRO A 137 -6.99 9.39 6.48
N THR A 138 -6.86 10.54 5.83
CA THR A 138 -7.95 11.54 5.78
C THR A 138 -8.89 11.23 4.62
N SER A 139 -10.05 11.90 4.57
CA SER A 139 -11.01 11.74 3.46
C SER A 139 -10.45 12.11 2.08
N GLY A 140 -9.27 12.74 2.01
CA GLY A 140 -8.57 13.05 0.76
C GLY A 140 -7.64 11.95 0.27
N SER A 141 -7.44 10.87 1.02
CA SER A 141 -6.50 9.80 0.64
C SER A 141 -7.01 9.07 -0.60
N SER A 142 -6.16 8.95 -1.62
CA SER A 142 -6.53 8.48 -2.96
C SER A 142 -6.69 6.95 -3.03
N ALA A 143 -5.90 6.22 -2.23
CA ALA A 143 -5.94 4.77 -2.12
C ALA A 143 -5.62 4.36 -0.69
N VAL A 144 -6.42 3.44 -0.11
CA VAL A 144 -6.21 2.90 1.24
C VAL A 144 -6.27 1.39 1.16
N SER A 145 -5.22 0.72 1.63
CA SER A 145 -5.13 -0.74 1.64
C SER A 145 -4.94 -1.27 3.07
N PRO A 146 -5.96 -1.95 3.63
CA PRO A 146 -5.86 -2.54 4.96
C PRO A 146 -5.22 -3.93 4.91
N ALA A 147 -4.26 -4.16 5.80
CA ALA A 147 -3.73 -5.46 6.15
C ALA A 147 -4.02 -5.75 7.63
N ARG A 148 -4.47 -6.97 7.90
CA ARG A 148 -4.78 -7.44 9.25
C ARG A 148 -4.20 -8.83 9.49
N ARG A 149 -3.56 -9.00 10.63
CA ARG A 149 -3.04 -10.28 11.11
C ARG A 149 -3.38 -10.49 12.59
N ILE A 150 -3.46 -11.74 12.99
CA ILE A 150 -3.68 -12.14 14.37
C ILE A 150 -2.35 -12.56 14.98
N ALA A 151 -2.12 -12.15 16.22
CA ALA A 151 -0.93 -12.48 16.99
C ALA A 151 -1.29 -12.70 18.46
N VAL A 152 -0.30 -13.12 19.25
CA VAL A 152 -0.39 -13.26 20.70
C VAL A 152 0.51 -12.21 21.34
N TYR A 153 -0.02 -11.47 22.31
CA TYR A 153 0.69 -10.50 23.12
C TYR A 153 0.32 -10.72 24.58
N ASN A 154 1.30 -10.94 25.47
CA ASN A 154 1.08 -11.22 26.89
C ASN A 154 0.00 -12.30 27.14
N ALA A 155 0.10 -13.43 26.42
CA ALA A 155 -0.84 -14.56 26.46
C ALA A 155 -2.28 -14.24 26.00
N GLN A 156 -2.52 -13.08 25.40
CA GLN A 156 -3.81 -12.68 24.85
C GLN A 156 -3.76 -12.56 23.33
N VAL A 157 -4.85 -12.91 22.66
CA VAL A 157 -4.97 -12.76 21.21
C VAL A 157 -5.21 -11.29 20.88
N VAL A 158 -4.41 -10.76 19.96
CA VAL A 158 -4.48 -9.39 19.46
C VAL A 158 -4.53 -9.37 17.94
N ALA A 159 -5.09 -8.31 17.38
CA ALA A 159 -5.06 -8.02 15.96
C ALA A 159 -4.06 -6.90 15.69
N VAL A 160 -3.15 -7.15 14.76
CA VAL A 160 -2.25 -6.15 14.19
C VAL A 160 -2.89 -5.64 12.91
N ASN A 161 -3.23 -4.35 12.88
CA ASN A 161 -3.83 -3.71 11.72
C ASN A 161 -2.83 -2.69 11.17
N LEU A 162 -2.61 -2.72 9.86
CA LEU A 162 -1.79 -1.76 9.13
C LEU A 162 -2.60 -1.27 7.94
N LEU A 163 -2.74 0.04 7.83
CA LEU A 163 -3.33 0.72 6.68
C LEU A 163 -2.19 1.39 5.93
N ALA A 164 -1.93 0.99 4.69
CA ALA A 164 -1.04 1.74 3.80
C ALA A 164 -1.91 2.61 2.88
N TYR A 165 -1.50 3.86 2.65
CA TYR A 165 -2.27 4.79 1.83
C TYR A 165 -1.41 5.84 1.14
N GLU A 166 -2.00 6.53 0.17
CA GLU A 166 -1.40 7.67 -0.54
C GLU A 166 -2.26 8.91 -0.34
N ASN A 167 -1.59 10.04 -0.10
CA ASN A 167 -2.19 11.37 0.08
C ASN A 167 -2.18 12.16 -1.24
#